data_AF-A0A1I6DN35-F1
#
_entry.id   AF-A0A1I6DN35-F1
#
_cell.length_a   1.000
_cell.length_b   1.000
_cell.length_c   1.000
_cell.angle_alpha   90.00
_cell.angle_beta   90.00
_cell.angle_gamma   90.00
#
_symmetry.space_group_name_H-M   'P 1'
#
loop_
_entity.id
_entity.type
_entity.pdbx_description
1 polymer ?
#
loop_
_entity_poly.entity_id
_entity_poly.type
_entity_poly.pdbx_seq_one_letter_code
_entity_poly.pdbx_strand_id
1 'polypeptide(L)'
;MNNEFSVHDSTGFNSYQPGGEVAADRWATVRHLFDADYVETPADKWERAQLLFESRDYIKAAELLASVAGEVPFQTDLCLLLARAYYHSAQLGKAEAQLRVIVDRDPVEHYAHLLLGRTLERQGRPEEAAPWLRLAAAFGGELADV
;
A
#
# COMPACT_ATOMS: atom_id res chain seq x y z
N MET A 1 -2.01 7.60 -46.20
CA MET A 1 -0.90 7.71 -45.22
C MET A 1 -1.37 8.62 -44.10
N ASN A 2 -1.33 8.12 -42.86
CA ASN A 2 -1.18 8.84 -41.58
C ASN A 2 -1.58 7.85 -40.47
N ASN A 3 -0.59 7.23 -39.83
CA ASN A 3 -0.77 6.41 -38.65
C ASN A 3 0.34 6.78 -37.67
N GLU A 4 0.01 7.65 -36.71
CA GLU A 4 0.90 7.95 -35.58
C GLU A 4 0.94 6.73 -34.66
N PHE A 5 2.10 6.07 -34.69
CA PHE A 5 2.47 4.97 -33.84
C PHE A 5 3.09 5.59 -32.57
N SER A 6 2.32 5.68 -31.49
CA SER A 6 2.85 6.08 -30.19
C SER A 6 3.21 4.82 -29.41
N VAL A 7 4.51 4.57 -29.24
CA VAL A 7 5.02 3.52 -28.36
C VAL A 7 5.85 4.16 -27.26
N HIS A 8 5.63 3.64 -26.05
CA HIS A 8 6.43 3.76 -24.82
C HIS A 8 6.38 5.08 -24.06
N ASP A 9 5.77 5.06 -22.86
CA ASP A 9 6.58 4.86 -21.66
C ASP A 9 5.73 4.31 -20.49
N SER A 10 6.28 3.34 -19.80
CA SER A 10 5.70 2.66 -18.64
C SER A 10 6.57 3.01 -17.44
N THR A 11 6.28 4.12 -16.79
CA THR A 11 7.01 4.56 -15.60
C THR A 11 6.45 3.88 -14.37
N GLY A 12 6.94 2.66 -14.11
CA GLY A 12 6.85 2.04 -12.79
C GLY A 12 7.73 2.81 -11.80
N PHE A 13 7.28 2.92 -10.54
CA PHE A 13 8.00 3.53 -9.40
C PHE A 13 9.35 2.86 -9.04
N ASN A 14 9.87 1.96 -9.88
CA ASN A 14 11.05 1.14 -9.59
C ASN A 14 12.28 1.59 -10.39
N SER A 15 13.01 2.57 -9.86
CA SER A 15 14.41 2.79 -10.25
C SER A 15 15.22 3.43 -9.13
N TYR A 16 15.91 2.61 -8.32
CA TYR A 16 17.09 3.06 -7.58
C TYR A 16 18.18 1.97 -7.59
N GLN A 17 19.39 2.36 -8.02
CA GLN A 17 20.60 1.53 -8.10
C GLN A 17 21.50 1.79 -6.88
N PRO A 18 22.10 0.78 -6.23
CA PRO A 18 23.02 0.99 -5.12
C PRO A 18 24.43 1.24 -5.66
N GLY A 19 24.86 2.51 -5.68
CA GLY A 19 26.16 2.87 -6.25
C GLY A 19 26.61 4.28 -5.96
N GLY A 20 26.80 4.61 -4.69
CA GLY A 20 27.85 5.53 -4.24
C GLY A 20 27.98 6.90 -4.91
N GLU A 21 26.92 7.71 -4.99
CA GLU A 21 27.06 9.16 -5.07
C GLU A 21 26.07 9.83 -4.12
N VAL A 22 26.65 10.42 -3.07
CA VAL A 22 25.93 11.26 -2.11
C VAL A 22 25.93 12.67 -2.69
N ALA A 23 24.89 13.06 -3.43
CA ALA A 23 24.77 14.41 -3.96
C ALA A 23 23.32 14.88 -4.12
N ALA A 24 23.12 16.17 -3.85
CA ALA A 24 21.94 17.01 -4.10
C ALA A 24 20.75 16.96 -3.11
N ASP A 25 20.11 15.81 -2.85
CA ASP A 25 18.76 15.87 -2.22
C ASP A 25 18.75 16.19 -0.72
N ARG A 26 19.88 15.99 -0.04
CA ARG A 26 20.00 16.37 1.38
C ARG A 26 20.01 17.89 1.60
N TRP A 27 20.31 18.70 0.58
CA TRP A 27 20.26 20.16 0.69
C TRP A 27 18.85 20.72 0.48
N ALA A 28 17.92 19.93 -0.09
CA ALA A 28 16.49 20.28 -0.11
C ALA A 28 15.89 20.14 1.30
N THR A 29 16.20 19.03 2.00
CA THR A 29 15.78 18.81 3.39
C THR A 29 16.34 19.84 4.37
N VAL A 30 17.57 20.33 4.15
CA VAL A 30 18.21 21.34 5.02
C VAL A 30 17.60 22.74 4.86
N ARG A 31 16.88 23.04 3.77
CA ARG A 31 16.19 24.33 3.61
C ARG A 31 14.90 24.40 4.45
N HIS A 32 14.24 23.28 4.73
CA HIS A 32 13.02 23.22 5.53
C HIS A 32 13.25 23.35 7.04
N LEU A 33 14.47 23.13 7.52
CA LEU A 33 14.83 23.33 8.94
C LEU A 33 14.80 24.81 9.37
N PHE A 34 14.68 25.75 8.43
CA PHE A 34 14.60 27.20 8.67
C PHE A 34 13.26 27.84 8.23
N ASP A 35 12.31 27.08 7.68
CA ASP A 35 10.97 27.58 7.33
C ASP A 35 9.97 27.18 8.42
N ALA A 36 9.53 28.15 9.22
CA ALA A 36 8.54 27.96 10.29
C ALA A 36 7.13 27.59 9.78
N ASP A 37 6.91 27.64 8.46
CA ASP A 37 5.64 27.38 7.79
C ASP A 37 5.61 26.03 7.04
N TYR A 38 6.56 25.12 7.30
CA TYR A 38 6.57 23.80 6.66
C TYR A 38 5.30 23.01 7.01
N VAL A 39 4.42 22.86 6.03
CA VAL A 39 3.24 22.00 6.10
C VAL A 39 3.64 20.62 5.58
N GLU A 40 3.56 19.62 6.44
CA GLU A 40 3.89 18.23 6.12
C GLU A 40 3.05 17.75 4.92
N THR A 41 3.72 17.32 3.85
CA THR A 41 3.04 16.87 2.63
C THR A 41 2.52 15.42 2.79
N PRO A 42 1.57 14.97 1.96
CA PRO A 42 1.16 13.57 1.94
C PRO A 42 2.32 12.59 1.73
N ALA A 43 3.36 12.98 0.99
CA ALA A 43 4.55 12.17 0.75
C ALA A 43 5.40 12.01 2.02
N ASP A 44 5.57 13.08 2.80
CA ASP A 44 6.29 13.04 4.07
C ASP A 44 5.56 12.17 5.10
N LYS A 45 4.22 12.29 5.14
CA LYS A 45 3.35 11.43 5.96
C LYS A 45 3.46 9.97 5.55
N TRP A 46 3.49 9.69 4.25
CA TRP A 46 3.66 8.34 3.70
C TRP A 46 4.99 7.71 4.13
N GLU A 47 6.10 8.42 3.97
CA GLU A 47 7.42 7.92 4.38
C GLU A 47 7.46 7.63 5.88
N ARG A 48 6.97 8.55 6.71
CA ARG A 48 6.90 8.35 8.16
C ARG A 48 6.00 7.17 8.52
N ALA A 49 4.89 6.97 7.81
CA ALA A 49 3.99 5.85 8.05
C ALA A 49 4.66 4.50 7.75
N GLN A 50 5.47 4.42 6.69
CA GLN A 50 6.26 3.23 6.39
C GLN A 50 7.25 2.93 7.52
N LEU A 51 7.97 3.94 8.03
CA LEU A 51 8.89 3.78 9.17
C LEU A 51 8.16 3.31 10.45
N LEU A 52 6.97 3.84 10.72
CA LEU A 52 6.12 3.39 11.84
C LEU A 52 5.68 1.93 11.66
N PHE A 53 5.32 1.54 10.43
CA PHE A 53 4.95 0.17 10.12
C PHE A 53 6.13 -0.80 10.32
N GLU A 54 7.32 -0.46 9.80
CA GLU A 54 8.53 -1.28 9.93
C GLU A 54 9.00 -1.40 11.40
N SER A 55 8.83 -0.33 12.19
CA SER A 55 9.07 -0.36 13.64
C SER A 55 7.96 -1.05 14.45
N ARG A 56 6.94 -1.61 13.77
CA ARG A 56 5.79 -2.32 14.35
C ARG A 56 4.84 -1.43 15.17
N ASP A 57 4.94 -0.11 15.06
CA ASP A 57 3.95 0.82 15.60
C ASP A 57 2.76 0.92 14.65
N TYR A 58 2.02 -0.19 14.56
CA TYR A 58 0.94 -0.35 13.58
C TYR A 58 -0.24 0.59 13.83
N ILE A 59 -0.46 1.02 15.07
CA ILE A 59 -1.55 1.95 15.41
C ILE A 59 -1.22 3.32 14.81
N LYS A 60 -0.04 3.88 15.09
CA LYS A 60 0.36 5.18 14.52
C LYS A 60 0.53 5.12 13.02
N ALA A 61 1.04 4.00 12.48
CA ALA A 61 1.09 3.80 11.03
C ALA A 61 -0.32 3.90 10.42
N ALA A 62 -1.31 3.21 10.98
CA ALA A 62 -2.68 3.23 10.48
C ALA A 62 -3.33 4.62 10.55
N GLU A 63 -3.10 5.36 11.64
CA GLU A 63 -3.59 6.74 11.79
C GLU A 63 -3.03 7.65 10.70
N LEU A 64 -1.73 7.59 10.47
CA LEU A 64 -1.07 8.43 9.49
C LEU A 64 -1.44 8.05 8.05
N LEU A 65 -1.53 6.75 7.75
CA LEU A 65 -1.97 6.26 6.44
C LEU A 65 -3.42 6.64 6.13
N ALA A 66 -4.31 6.62 7.13
CA ALA A 66 -5.68 7.07 6.97
C ALA A 66 -5.75 8.57 6.69
N SER A 67 -4.88 9.38 7.30
CA SER A 67 -4.73 10.80 6.95
C SER A 67 -4.34 10.98 5.49
N VAL A 68 -3.31 10.27 5.03
CA VAL A 68 -2.85 10.34 3.63
C VAL A 68 -3.95 9.91 2.66
N ALA A 69 -4.68 8.84 2.97
CA ALA A 69 -5.78 8.34 2.13
C ALA A 69 -6.95 9.33 2.01
N GLY A 70 -7.08 10.30 2.92
CA GLY A 70 -8.03 11.41 2.80
C GLY A 70 -7.54 12.57 1.93
N GLU A 71 -6.23 12.66 1.69
CA GLU A 71 -5.58 13.76 0.96
C GLU A 71 -5.26 13.41 -0.49
N VAL A 72 -5.12 12.12 -0.82
CA VAL A 72 -4.75 11.65 -2.17
C VAL A 72 -5.81 10.75 -2.79
N PRO A 73 -5.92 10.68 -4.13
CA PRO A 73 -6.76 9.69 -4.81
C PRO A 73 -6.40 8.26 -4.43
N PHE A 74 -7.34 7.33 -4.67
CA PHE A 74 -7.13 5.90 -4.41
C PHE A 74 -5.84 5.40 -5.09
N GLN A 75 -4.98 4.78 -4.28
CA GLN A 75 -3.77 4.09 -4.72
C GLN A 75 -3.73 2.74 -4.01
N THR A 76 -3.58 1.65 -4.77
CA THR A 76 -3.62 0.28 -4.24
C THR A 76 -2.57 0.06 -3.14
N ASP A 77 -1.33 0.50 -3.35
CA ASP A 77 -0.23 0.36 -2.37
C ASP A 77 -0.53 1.03 -1.03
N LEU A 78 -1.06 2.26 -1.07
CA LEU A 78 -1.46 3.01 0.13
C LEU A 78 -2.56 2.26 0.89
N CYS A 79 -3.59 1.81 0.16
CA CYS A 79 -4.71 1.09 0.74
C CYS A 79 -4.27 -0.25 1.33
N LEU A 80 -3.36 -0.96 0.66
CA LEU A 80 -2.80 -2.22 1.14
C LEU A 80 -2.00 -2.01 2.42
N LEU A 81 -1.11 -1.01 2.48
CA LEU A 81 -0.33 -0.74 3.68
C LEU A 81 -1.25 -0.35 4.86
N LEU A 82 -2.29 0.44 4.62
CA LEU A 82 -3.30 0.79 5.62
C LEU A 82 -4.05 -0.46 6.13
N ALA A 83 -4.50 -1.34 5.23
CA ALA A 83 -5.15 -2.58 5.59
C ALA A 83 -4.24 -3.50 6.42
N ARG A 84 -2.95 -3.62 6.05
CA ARG A 84 -1.94 -4.36 6.81
C ARG A 84 -1.76 -3.77 8.21
N ALA A 85 -1.67 -2.45 8.31
CA ALA A 85 -1.53 -1.76 9.60
C ALA A 85 -2.74 -2.07 10.50
N TYR A 86 -3.97 -1.98 9.98
CA TYR A 86 -5.17 -2.38 10.71
C TYR A 86 -5.18 -3.84 11.13
N TYR A 87 -4.77 -4.76 10.23
CA TYR A 87 -4.67 -6.18 10.55
C TYR A 87 -3.70 -6.44 11.71
N HIS A 88 -2.49 -5.87 11.65
CA HIS A 88 -1.48 -6.07 12.69
C HIS A 88 -1.83 -5.38 14.01
N SER A 89 -2.57 -4.28 13.98
CA SER A 89 -3.10 -3.61 15.18
C SER A 89 -4.42 -4.22 15.69
N ALA A 90 -4.84 -5.39 15.20
CA ALA A 90 -6.10 -6.06 15.55
C ALA A 90 -7.40 -5.25 15.29
N GLN A 91 -7.34 -4.21 14.45
CA GLN A 91 -8.50 -3.43 14.00
C GLN A 91 -9.20 -4.14 12.82
N LEU A 92 -9.61 -5.38 13.03
CA LEU A 92 -10.00 -6.31 11.95
C LEU A 92 -11.19 -5.83 11.11
N GLY A 93 -12.16 -5.12 11.71
CA GLY A 93 -13.30 -4.57 10.96
C GLY A 93 -12.88 -3.47 9.97
N LYS A 94 -11.90 -2.64 10.34
CA LYS A 94 -11.35 -1.62 9.44
C LYS A 94 -10.49 -2.25 8.35
N ALA A 95 -9.71 -3.28 8.70
CA ALA A 95 -8.94 -4.05 7.72
C ALA A 95 -9.86 -4.67 6.66
N GLU A 96 -10.93 -5.37 7.08
CA GLU A 96 -11.91 -5.96 6.16
C GLU A 96 -12.55 -4.93 5.24
N ALA A 97 -13.01 -3.80 5.79
CA ALA A 97 -13.62 -2.74 4.99
C ALA A 97 -12.66 -2.21 3.92
N GLN A 98 -11.39 -1.95 4.27
CA GLN A 98 -10.40 -1.47 3.33
C GLN A 98 -10.09 -2.52 2.26
N LEU A 99 -9.96 -3.79 2.63
CA LEU A 99 -9.64 -4.88 1.71
C LEU A 99 -10.76 -5.13 0.71
N ARG A 100 -12.03 -5.01 1.14
CA ARG A 100 -13.19 -5.09 0.25
C ARG A 100 -13.17 -3.99 -0.82
N VAL A 101 -12.74 -2.77 -0.47
CA VAL A 101 -12.57 -1.69 -1.45
C VAL A 101 -11.46 -2.04 -2.45
N ILE A 102 -10.35 -2.60 -1.98
CA ILE A 102 -9.22 -2.97 -2.85
C ILE A 102 -9.66 -4.04 -3.85
N VAL A 103 -10.30 -5.13 -3.42
CA VAL A 103 -10.71 -6.22 -4.35
C VAL A 103 -11.82 -5.79 -5.32
N ASP A 104 -12.63 -4.79 -4.97
CA ASP A 104 -13.62 -4.20 -5.89
C ASP A 104 -12.96 -3.33 -6.96
N ARG A 105 -11.91 -2.59 -6.59
CA ARG A 105 -11.17 -1.69 -7.50
C ARG A 105 -10.11 -2.39 -8.33
N ASP A 106 -9.45 -3.37 -7.74
CA ASP A 106 -8.37 -4.16 -8.32
C ASP A 106 -8.61 -5.66 -8.03
N PRO A 107 -9.45 -6.32 -8.84
CA PRO A 107 -9.84 -7.72 -8.62
C PRO A 107 -8.70 -8.73 -8.79
N VAL A 108 -7.55 -8.34 -9.33
CA VAL A 108 -6.39 -9.24 -9.55
C VAL A 108 -5.31 -9.08 -8.49
N GLU A 109 -5.47 -8.14 -7.55
CA GLU A 109 -4.55 -7.95 -6.43
C GLU A 109 -4.61 -9.15 -5.47
N HIS A 110 -3.77 -10.15 -5.74
CA HIS A 110 -3.73 -11.41 -5.00
C HIS A 110 -3.48 -11.23 -3.50
N TYR A 111 -2.67 -10.23 -3.11
CA TYR A 111 -2.32 -10.03 -1.71
C TYR A 111 -3.50 -9.46 -0.92
N ALA A 112 -4.37 -8.66 -1.55
CA ALA A 112 -5.62 -8.21 -0.95
C ALA A 112 -6.56 -9.38 -0.64
N HIS A 113 -6.69 -10.33 -1.58
CA HIS A 113 -7.49 -11.54 -1.39
C HIS A 113 -6.95 -12.40 -0.22
N LEU A 114 -5.64 -12.58 -0.16
CA LEU A 114 -4.97 -13.32 0.92
C LEU A 114 -5.24 -12.66 2.28
N LEU A 115 -5.03 -11.35 2.37
CA LEU A 115 -5.16 -10.61 3.61
C LEU A 115 -6.63 -10.52 4.06
N LEU A 116 -7.59 -10.45 3.12
CA LEU A 116 -9.02 -10.48 3.42
C LEU A 116 -9.43 -11.83 4.02
N GLY A 117 -8.99 -12.94 3.40
CA GLY A 117 -9.20 -14.28 3.94
C GLY A 117 -8.67 -14.42 5.38
N ARG A 118 -7.40 -14.04 5.61
CA ARG A 118 -6.78 -14.09 6.96
C ARG A 118 -7.47 -13.18 7.98
N THR A 119 -7.97 -12.03 7.53
CA THR A 119 -8.72 -11.11 8.39
C THR A 119 -10.03 -11.75 8.85
N LEU A 120 -10.77 -12.37 7.93
CA LEU A 120 -12.02 -13.08 8.21
C LEU A 120 -11.79 -14.30 9.13
N GLU A 121 -10.72 -15.06 8.93
CA GLU A 121 -10.33 -16.15 9.83
C GLU A 121 -10.08 -15.65 11.26
N ARG A 122 -9.32 -14.55 11.43
CA ARG A 122 -9.07 -13.94 12.75
C ARG A 122 -10.32 -13.36 13.40
N GLN A 123 -11.34 -13.02 12.61
CA GLN A 123 -12.66 -12.64 13.12
C GLN A 123 -13.55 -13.86 13.47
N GLY A 124 -13.10 -15.09 13.23
CA GLY A 124 -13.88 -16.30 13.47
C GLY A 124 -14.90 -16.62 12.36
N ARG A 125 -14.66 -16.15 11.13
CA ARG A 125 -15.54 -16.33 9.96
C ARG A 125 -14.87 -17.14 8.84
N PRO A 126 -14.43 -18.40 9.10
CA PRO A 126 -13.65 -19.19 8.13
C PRO A 126 -14.44 -19.55 6.86
N GLU A 127 -15.76 -19.72 6.96
CA GLU A 127 -16.60 -20.02 5.79
C GLU A 127 -16.61 -18.86 4.78
N GLU A 128 -16.63 -17.62 5.27
CA GLU A 128 -16.53 -16.42 4.43
C GLU A 128 -15.10 -16.19 3.93
N ALA A 129 -14.08 -16.64 4.66
CA ALA A 129 -12.68 -16.52 4.27
C ALA A 129 -12.30 -17.43 3.09
N ALA A 130 -12.85 -18.66 3.07
CA ALA A 130 -12.51 -19.70 2.10
C ALA A 130 -12.50 -19.26 0.62
N PRO A 131 -13.51 -18.54 0.09
CA PRO A 131 -13.46 -18.06 -1.30
C PRO A 131 -12.32 -17.09 -1.57
N TRP A 132 -11.99 -16.20 -0.63
CA TRP A 132 -10.90 -15.22 -0.80
C TRP A 132 -9.53 -15.90 -0.81
N LEU A 133 -9.31 -16.89 0.05
CA LEU A 133 -8.06 -17.65 0.07
C LEU A 133 -7.88 -18.48 -1.20
N ARG A 134 -8.96 -19.04 -1.76
CA ARG A 134 -8.92 -19.75 -3.05
C ARG A 134 -8.56 -18.80 -4.21
N LEU A 135 -9.12 -17.60 -4.23
CA LEU A 135 -8.77 -16.58 -5.23
C LEU A 135 -7.31 -16.15 -5.09
N ALA A 136 -6.82 -15.95 -3.87
CA ALA A 136 -5.42 -15.63 -3.62
C ALA A 136 -4.46 -16.71 -4.17
N ALA A 137 -4.76 -17.99 -3.95
CA ALA A 137 -3.99 -19.10 -4.50
C ALA A 137 -4.03 -19.15 -6.03
N ALA A 138 -5.18 -18.83 -6.64
CA ALA A 138 -5.34 -18.78 -8.09
C ALA A 138 -4.47 -17.68 -8.73
N PHE A 139 -4.49 -16.47 -8.16
CA PHE A 139 -3.70 -15.35 -8.66
C PHE A 139 -2.20 -15.45 -8.30
N GLY A 140 -1.87 -16.07 -7.17
CA GLY A 140 -0.49 -16.27 -6.71
C GLY A 140 0.29 -17.36 -7.44
N GLY A 141 -0.31 -18.02 -8.44
CA GLY A 141 0.33 -19.06 -9.25
C GLY A 141 0.31 -20.46 -8.65
N GLU A 142 -0.30 -20.66 -7.48
CA GLU A 142 -0.30 -21.95 -6.77
C GLU A 142 -1.26 -22.98 -7.40
N LEU A 143 -2.20 -22.53 -8.25
CA LEU A 143 -3.13 -23.39 -9.01
C LEU A 143 -2.72 -23.64 -10.48
N ALA A 144 -1.57 -23.11 -10.94
CA ALA A 144 -1.16 -23.23 -12.34
C ALA A 144 -0.47 -24.57 -12.70
N ASP A 145 -0.15 -25.41 -11.71
CA ASP A 145 0.49 -26.70 -11.90
C ASP A 145 -0.55 -27.85 -11.87
N VAL A 146 -1.23 -28.09 -13.00
CA VAL A 146 -2.00 -29.32 -13.29
C VAL A 146 -1.78 -29.83 -14.70
#